data_AF-A0A7Z0SEG6-F1
#
_entry.id   AF-A0A7Z0SEG6-F1
#
_cell.length_a   1.000
_cell.length_b   1.000
_cell.length_c   1.000
_cell.angle_alpha   90.00
_cell.angle_beta   90.00
_cell.angle_gamma   90.00
#
_symmetry.space_group_name_H-M   'P 1'
#
loop_
_entity.id
_entity.type
_entity.pdbx_description
1 polymer ?
#
loop_
_entity_poly.entity_id
_entity_poly.type
_entity_poly.pdbx_seq_one_letter_code
_entity_poly.pdbx_strand_id
1 'polypeptide(L)' 'MAISLDQFANVAGDDLLNKLLTTKKSCHHFGDEDETISSVMGRNHLDNTLTFLGDILRKILHRMDKNHSVNAIEK' A
#
# COMPACT_ATOMS: atom_id res chain seq x y z
N MET A 1 -15.22 -3.25 -5.79
CA MET A 1 -15.06 -1.81 -6.07
C MET A 1 -13.79 -1.25 -5.42
N ALA A 2 -13.56 -1.43 -4.11
CA ALA A 2 -12.34 -0.92 -3.47
C ALA A 2 -11.04 -1.61 -3.93
N ILE A 3 -11.05 -2.94 -4.08
CA ILE A 3 -9.85 -3.72 -4.44
C ILE A 3 -9.29 -3.35 -5.83
N SER A 4 -10.17 -3.24 -6.83
CA SER A 4 -9.77 -2.93 -8.21
C SER A 4 -9.15 -1.53 -8.37
N LEU A 5 -9.60 -0.56 -7.56
CA LEU A 5 -8.99 0.77 -7.54
C LEU A 5 -7.61 0.74 -6.85
N ASP A 6 -7.46 -0.07 -5.79
CA ASP A 6 -6.20 -0.22 -5.07
C ASP A 6 -5.14 -0.95 -5.93
N GLN A 7 -5.56 -1.98 -6.69
CA GLN A 7 -4.72 -2.65 -7.69
C GLN A 7 -4.35 -1.70 -8.84
N PHE A 8 -5.31 -0.94 -9.37
CA PHE A 8 -5.02 0.05 -10.40
C PHE A 8 -4.03 1.11 -9.91
N ALA A 9 -4.20 1.62 -8.69
CA ALA A 9 -3.29 2.59 -8.11
C ALA A 9 -1.90 2.00 -7.82
N ASN A 10 -1.81 0.70 -7.51
CA ASN A 10 -0.53 -0.02 -7.38
C ASN A 10 0.25 -0.01 -8.71
N VAL A 11 -0.44 -0.29 -9.82
CA VAL A 11 0.14 -0.33 -11.17
C VAL A 11 0.44 1.08 -11.68
N ALA A 12 -0.53 1.99 -11.60
CA ALA A 12 -0.42 3.34 -12.15
C ALA A 12 0.61 4.19 -11.40
N GLY A 13 0.83 3.91 -10.11
CA GLY A 13 1.76 4.63 -9.24
C GLY A 13 3.12 3.98 -9.05
N ASP A 14 3.42 2.87 -9.74
CA ASP A 14 4.52 1.97 -9.41
C ASP A 14 5.88 2.68 -9.26
N ASP A 15 6.25 3.53 -10.21
CA ASP A 15 7.55 4.20 -10.29
C ASP A 15 7.70 5.21 -9.15
N LEU A 16 6.62 5.93 -8.83
CA LEU A 16 6.59 6.90 -7.74
C LEU A 16 6.60 6.20 -6.38
N LEU A 17 5.77 5.18 -6.20
CA LEU A 17 5.63 4.43 -4.95
C LEU A 17 6.91 3.67 -4.62
N ASN A 18 7.53 3.01 -5.60
CA ASN A 18 8.81 2.33 -5.41
C ASN A 18 9.92 3.32 -5.02
N LYS A 19 10.02 4.48 -5.69
CA LYS A 19 11.05 5.49 -5.38
C LYS A 19 10.88 6.14 -4.02
N LEU A 20 9.65 6.43 -3.60
CA LEU A 20 9.39 7.20 -2.38
C LEU A 20 9.21 6.31 -1.15
N LEU A 21 8.61 5.13 -1.30
CA LEU A 21 8.11 4.33 -0.18
C LEU A 21 8.95 3.10 0.09
N THR A 22 9.72 2.61 -0.90
CA THR A 22 10.63 1.47 -0.72
C THR A 22 12.08 1.90 -0.76
N THR A 23 12.91 1.17 -0.02
CA THR A 23 14.37 1.29 -0.13
C THR A 23 14.87 0.45 -1.30
N LYS A 24 16.06 0.77 -1.83
CA LYS A 24 16.72 -0.02 -2.90
C LYS A 24 17.02 -1.48 -2.52
N LYS A 25 16.82 -1.87 -1.26
CA LYS A 25 17.00 -3.24 -0.76
C LYS A 25 15.70 -4.06 -0.76
N SER A 26 14.57 -3.43 -1.10
CA SER A 26 13.29 -4.15 -1.16
C SER A 26 13.29 -5.16 -2.30
N CYS A 27 12.75 -6.35 -2.00
CA CYS A 27 12.42 -7.38 -2.99
C CYS A 27 10.92 -7.33 -3.39
N HIS A 28 10.16 -6.42 -2.78
CA HIS A 28 8.71 -6.28 -2.94
C HIS A 28 8.40 -4.93 -3.55
N HIS A 29 8.13 -4.92 -4.86
CA HIS A 29 7.90 -3.70 -5.61
C HIS A 29 6.41 -3.44 -5.82
N PHE A 30 6.04 -2.16 -5.83
CA PHE A 30 4.74 -1.73 -6.34
C PHE A 30 4.71 -1.97 -7.86
N GLY A 31 3.52 -2.18 -8.43
CA GLY A 31 3.33 -2.39 -9.87
C GLY A 31 2.70 -3.73 -10.30
N ASP A 32 2.53 -4.66 -9.36
CA ASP A 32 1.85 -5.94 -9.63
C ASP A 32 0.33 -5.74 -9.65
N GLU A 33 -0.31 -5.98 -10.79
CA GLU A 33 -1.76 -5.81 -10.98
C GLU A 33 -2.60 -6.77 -10.14
N ASP A 34 -2.02 -7.90 -9.71
CA ASP A 34 -2.66 -8.85 -8.81
C ASP A 34 -2.50 -8.44 -7.34
N GLU A 35 -1.59 -7.52 -7.01
CA GLU A 35 -1.37 -7.02 -5.65
C GLU A 35 -2.00 -5.64 -5.37
N THR A 36 -2.44 -5.46 -4.14
CA THR A 36 -2.87 -4.16 -3.63
C THR A 36 -1.70 -3.37 -3.03
N ILE A 37 -1.81 -2.04 -3.01
CA ILE A 37 -0.82 -1.16 -2.34
C ILE A 37 -0.61 -1.60 -0.88
N SER A 38 -1.70 -1.94 -0.21
CA SER A 38 -1.70 -2.43 1.18
C SER A 38 -0.92 -3.75 1.36
N SER A 39 -1.01 -4.69 0.41
CA SER A 39 -0.25 -5.96 0.44
C SER A 39 1.25 -5.70 0.32
N VAL A 40 1.64 -4.95 -0.70
CA VAL A 40 3.05 -4.62 -0.97
C VAL A 40 3.65 -3.85 0.21
N MET A 41 2.93 -2.88 0.78
CA MET A 41 3.34 -2.18 2.00
C MET A 41 3.51 -3.11 3.19
N GLY A 42 2.60 -4.07 3.38
CA GLY A 42 2.67 -5.04 4.46
C GLY A 42 3.94 -5.88 4.38
N ARG A 43 4.25 -6.42 3.19
CA ARG A 43 5.47 -7.20 2.94
C ARG A 43 6.73 -6.39 3.18
N ASN A 44 6.81 -5.19 2.61
CA ASN A 44 7.94 -4.28 2.82
C ASN A 44 8.12 -3.86 4.30
N HIS A 45 7.03 -3.76 5.06
CA HIS A 45 7.09 -3.46 6.49
C HIS A 45 7.66 -4.61 7.29
N LEU A 46 7.25 -5.85 7.00
CA LEU A 46 7.78 -7.06 7.63
C LEU A 46 9.29 -7.20 7.37
N ASP A 47 9.73 -6.89 6.16
CA ASP A 47 11.13 -6.93 5.75
C ASP A 47 11.94 -5.70 6.19
N ASN A 48 11.31 -4.71 6.83
CA ASN A 48 11.93 -3.44 7.21
C ASN A 48 12.60 -2.71 6.02
N THR A 49 12.04 -2.86 4.82
CA THR A 49 12.53 -2.25 3.58
C THR A 49 11.73 -1.02 3.17
N LEU A 50 10.72 -0.61 3.97
CA LEU A 50 10.03 0.68 3.81
C LEU A 50 10.91 1.85 4.21
N THR A 51 10.75 2.97 3.50
CA THR A 51 11.29 4.25 3.91
C THR A 51 10.46 4.85 5.05
N PHE A 52 10.97 5.90 5.69
CA PHE A 52 10.21 6.66 6.70
C PHE A 52 8.87 7.20 6.14
N LEU A 53 8.86 7.66 4.89
CA LEU A 53 7.63 8.06 4.20
C LEU A 53 6.69 6.87 3.97
N GLY A 54 7.25 5.71 3.61
CA GLY A 54 6.52 4.45 3.49
C GLY A 54 5.78 4.07 4.77
N ASP A 55 6.43 4.15 5.94
CA ASP A 55 5.78 3.81 7.22
C ASP A 55 4.70 4.83 7.63
N ILE A 56 4.89 6.12 7.31
CA ILE A 56 3.85 7.15 7.51
C ILE A 56 2.64 6.85 6.63
N LEU A 57 2.84 6.61 5.34
CA LEU A 57 1.76 6.35 4.40
C LEU A 57 1.00 5.07 4.79
N ARG A 58 1.72 4.01 5.18
CA ARG A 58 1.14 2.78 5.72
C ARG A 58 0.22 3.04 6.92
N LYS A 59 0.63 3.90 7.85
CA LYS A 59 -0.20 4.29 9.01
C LYS A 59 -1.44 5.09 8.60
N ILE A 60 -1.32 5.97 7.61
CA ILE A 60 -2.46 6.70 7.05
C ILE A 60 -3.44 5.74 6.39
N LEU A 61 -2.97 4.86 5.51
CA LEU A 61 -3.77 3.85 4.85
C LEU A 61 -4.45 2.92 5.86
N HIS A 62 -3.71 2.43 6.86
CA HIS A 62 -4.29 1.59 7.93
C HIS A 62 -5.40 2.30 8.71
N ARG A 63 -5.28 3.62 8.90
CA ARG A 63 -6.32 4.43 9.56
C ARG A 63 -7.52 4.69 8.65
N MET A 64 -7.29 4.90 7.35
CA MET A 64 -8.35 5.04 6.36
C MET A 64 -9.12 3.73 6.16
N ASP A 65 -8.42 2.59 6.12
CA ASP A 65 -9.01 1.26 6.02
C ASP A 65 -9.86 0.91 7.24
N LYS A 66 -9.37 1.21 8.46
CA LYS A 66 -10.16 1.11 9.69
C LYS A 66 -11.44 1.94 9.64
N ASN A 67 -11.39 3.13 9.04
CA ASN A 67 -12.59 3.96 8.84
C ASN A 67 -13.48 3.46 7.69
N HIS A 68 -12.93 2.78 6.69
CA HIS A 68 -13.70 2.12 5.63
C HIS A 68 -14.55 0.95 6.16
N SER A 69 -14.07 0.22 7.17
CA SER A 69 -14.86 -0.84 7.82
C SER A 69 -16.05 -0.30 8.64
N VAL A 70 -15.96 0.91 9.21
CA VAL A 70 -17.01 1.45 10.08
C VAL A 70 -18.24 1.93 9.29
N ASN A 71 -18.05 2.35 8.03
CA ASN A 71 -19.17 2.73 7.15
C ASN A 71 -19.81 1.55 6.40
N ALA A 72 -19.35 0.31 6.64
CA ALA A 72 -20.03 -0.90 6.15
C ALA A 72 -21.09 -1.44 7.14
N ILE A 73 -21.36 -0.70 8.22
CA ILE A 73 -22.46 -0.96 9.16
C ILE A 73 -23.55 0.10 8.94
N GLU A 74 -24.13 0.14 7.74
CA GLU A 74 -25.54 0.52 7.61
C GLU A 74 -26.28 -0.71 7.13
N LYS A 75 -27.06 -1.30 8.04
CA LYS A 75 -28.11 -2.25 7.74
C LYS A 75 -29.40 -1.74 8.35
#